data_AF-W4FJL4-F1
#
_entry.id   AF-W4FJL4-F1
#
_cell.length_a   1.000
_cell.length_b   1.000
_cell.length_c   1.000
_cell.angle_alpha   90.00
_cell.angle_beta   90.00
_cell.angle_gamma   90.00
#
_symmetry.space_group_name_H-M   'P 1'
#
loop_
_entity.id
_entity.type
_entity.pdbx_description
1 polymer ?
#
loop_
_entity_poly.entity_id
_entity_poly.type
_entity_poly.pdbx_seq_one_letter_code
_entity_poly.pdbx_strand_id
1 'polypeptide(L)'
;MTELDVAYKYMVVNTHWQETPVYFHCVYAPVQPTERVAFYDSLPRDFPEDSIHVVMGDLNLPFDLYLDVDKPHHVHTVGRINCLEWLAALRVTDAWRMHHDEDRTYSGPHKTTRLDYILADTHLVRDCYVSSDYKRPDAHVAGDHAIHTLVREAIATEASRLLVVLRDAQNPGVVWHAWKKRTRRFLQEAHRHVKPHFLREKTASAVRLAEARRLHSEGLSNLEDIEEEEKLFLESEDLWKLYFSDLNFDVHASKNERSTTHFFRPPTKVLYKTPVRSVRQRDGTLLSAPDIIQKEFVAHWTGVMREDDPTPPNRATRRRFLRVLRRKLTVEDKNALEENVTGTDLQTSIETMAPHRTPGPDGFSACFYQVAPAVFGPKDLKEIRGRKLRQCFRRRAMRSIPLPTPRPLPWTYVYP
;
A
#
# COMPACT_ATOMS: atom_id res chain seq x y z
N MET A 1 -24.04 -4.25 22.28
CA MET A 1 -23.79 -4.34 20.83
C MET A 1 -23.70 -5.78 20.33
N THR A 2 -23.16 -6.73 21.10
CA THR A 2 -23.26 -8.18 20.83
C THR A 2 -24.69 -8.72 20.73
N GLU A 3 -25.69 -7.97 21.18
CA GLU A 3 -27.12 -8.31 21.08
C GLU A 3 -27.67 -8.22 19.65
N LEU A 4 -26.98 -7.53 18.74
CA LEU A 4 -27.40 -7.38 17.34
C LEU A 4 -26.70 -8.39 16.41
N ASP A 5 -25.71 -9.14 16.91
CA ASP A 5 -24.94 -10.09 16.13
C ASP A 5 -25.72 -11.41 15.95
N VAL A 6 -25.58 -12.03 14.79
CA VAL A 6 -26.02 -13.42 14.57
C VAL A 6 -24.76 -14.27 14.49
N ALA A 7 -24.59 -15.18 15.44
CA ALA A 7 -23.39 -15.98 15.58
C ALA A 7 -22.95 -16.59 14.23
N TYR A 8 -21.69 -16.34 13.86
CA TYR A 8 -21.05 -16.84 12.63
C TYR A 8 -21.65 -16.37 11.29
N LYS A 9 -22.67 -15.50 11.31
CA LYS A 9 -23.44 -15.12 10.11
C LYS A 9 -23.61 -13.62 9.93
N TYR A 10 -23.66 -12.86 11.02
CA TYR A 10 -23.81 -11.41 10.97
C TYR A 10 -23.08 -10.77 12.14
N MET A 11 -22.29 -9.75 11.85
CA MET A 11 -21.65 -8.93 12.86
C MET A 11 -21.83 -7.45 12.49
N VAL A 12 -22.24 -6.64 13.46
CA VAL A 12 -22.29 -5.19 13.31
C VAL A 12 -21.31 -4.52 14.26
N VAL A 13 -20.42 -3.70 13.70
CA VAL A 13 -19.45 -2.90 14.46
C VAL A 13 -19.74 -1.45 14.21
N ASN A 14 -19.77 -0.63 15.26
CA ASN A 14 -19.93 0.81 15.12
C ASN A 14 -18.63 1.57 15.39
N THR A 15 -18.60 2.79 14.88
CA THR A 15 -17.60 3.81 15.17
C THR A 15 -18.24 5.18 14.99
N HIS A 16 -17.47 6.25 15.20
CA HIS A 16 -17.91 7.60 14.90
C HIS A 16 -16.92 8.26 13.93
N TRP A 17 -17.44 8.93 12.91
CA TRP A 17 -16.68 9.84 12.07
C TRP A 17 -17.06 11.27 12.47
N GLN A 18 -16.22 11.87 13.32
CA GLN A 18 -16.57 13.11 14.02
C GLN A 18 -17.83 12.91 14.87
N GLU A 19 -18.90 13.63 14.58
CA GLU A 19 -20.19 13.54 15.29
C GLU A 19 -21.13 12.51 14.64
N THR A 20 -20.81 12.02 13.44
CA THR A 20 -21.67 11.09 12.70
C THR A 20 -21.42 9.63 13.11
N PRO A 21 -22.44 8.89 13.58
CA PRO A 21 -22.32 7.47 13.85
C PRO A 21 -22.14 6.67 12.55
N VAL A 22 -21.26 5.68 12.55
CA VAL A 22 -20.98 4.83 11.39
C VAL A 22 -21.02 3.36 11.77
N TYR A 23 -21.77 2.57 10.99
CA TYR A 23 -21.97 1.14 11.22
C TYR A 23 -21.43 0.33 10.05
N PHE A 24 -20.62 -0.67 10.38
CA PHE A 24 -20.11 -1.67 9.45
C PHE A 24 -20.82 -2.99 9.72
N HIS A 25 -21.53 -3.49 8.73
CA HIS A 25 -22.26 -4.75 8.78
C HIS A 25 -21.49 -5.78 7.97
N CYS A 26 -20.96 -6.81 8.63
CA CYS A 26 -20.30 -7.94 7.99
C CYS A 26 -21.27 -9.11 7.93
N VAL A 27 -21.57 -9.60 6.72
CA VAL A 27 -22.60 -10.60 6.47
C VAL A 27 -21.98 -11.85 5.83
N TYR A 28 -22.37 -13.00 6.33
CA TYR A 28 -22.18 -14.30 5.71
C TYR A 28 -23.52 -15.03 5.71
N ALA A 29 -24.36 -14.77 4.72
CA ALA A 29 -25.73 -15.25 4.69
C ALA A 29 -25.81 -16.79 4.51
N PRO A 30 -26.93 -17.45 4.87
CA PRO A 30 -27.10 -18.87 4.66
C PRO A 30 -27.00 -19.28 3.17
N VAL A 31 -26.21 -20.33 2.90
CA VAL A 31 -26.14 -20.97 1.58
C VAL A 31 -27.48 -21.61 1.25
N GLN A 32 -28.13 -22.22 2.24
CA GLN A 32 -29.41 -22.91 2.08
C GLN A 32 -30.55 -21.89 1.84
N PRO A 33 -31.25 -21.94 0.68
CA PRO A 33 -32.27 -20.93 0.33
C PRO A 33 -33.40 -20.82 1.36
N THR A 34 -33.81 -21.94 1.97
CA THR A 34 -34.90 -22.00 2.95
C THR A 34 -34.62 -21.23 4.24
N GLU A 35 -33.35 -20.94 4.55
CA GLU A 35 -32.95 -20.22 5.77
C GLU A 35 -32.83 -18.71 5.55
N ARG A 36 -32.73 -18.25 4.30
CA ARG A 36 -32.41 -16.85 3.98
C ARG A 36 -33.50 -15.88 4.40
N VAL A 37 -34.78 -16.25 4.25
CA VAL A 37 -35.92 -15.40 4.62
C VAL A 37 -35.85 -15.04 6.11
N ALA A 38 -35.84 -16.06 6.97
CA ALA A 38 -35.76 -15.86 8.41
C ALA A 38 -34.48 -15.13 8.84
N PHE A 39 -33.35 -15.42 8.17
CA PHE A 39 -32.10 -14.72 8.42
C PHE A 39 -32.21 -13.21 8.15
N TYR A 40 -32.62 -12.79 6.95
CA TYR A 40 -32.72 -11.37 6.61
C TYR A 40 -33.81 -10.64 7.40
N ASP A 41 -34.89 -11.32 7.76
CA ASP A 41 -35.92 -10.76 8.65
C ASP A 41 -35.36 -10.48 10.05
N SER A 42 -34.46 -11.33 10.55
CA SER A 42 -33.86 -11.17 11.88
C SER A 42 -32.84 -10.03 11.98
N LEU A 43 -32.35 -9.48 10.86
CA LEU A 43 -31.30 -8.47 10.88
C LEU A 43 -31.81 -7.12 11.42
N PRO A 44 -30.99 -6.38 12.19
CA PRO A 44 -31.40 -5.12 12.79
C PRO A 44 -31.65 -4.04 11.73
N ARG A 45 -32.65 -3.18 12.01
CA ARG A 45 -33.07 -2.06 11.16
C ARG A 45 -33.08 -0.72 11.92
N ASP A 46 -33.20 -0.78 13.25
CA ASP A 46 -33.32 0.40 14.09
C ASP A 46 -31.94 0.96 14.45
N PHE A 47 -31.53 2.00 13.70
CA PHE A 47 -30.30 2.75 13.92
C PHE A 47 -30.60 4.26 13.99
N PRO A 48 -29.70 5.08 14.54
CA PRO A 48 -29.85 6.54 14.53
C PRO A 48 -30.12 7.08 13.12
N GLU A 49 -31.01 8.06 12.98
CA GLU A 49 -31.45 8.52 11.66
C GLU A 49 -30.30 9.13 10.84
N ASP A 50 -29.31 9.74 11.51
CA ASP A 50 -28.13 10.38 10.94
C ASP A 50 -26.94 9.44 10.73
N SER A 51 -27.09 8.13 10.97
CA SER A 51 -25.97 7.20 10.83
C SER A 51 -25.66 6.80 9.39
N ILE A 52 -24.37 6.57 9.15
CA ILE A 52 -23.83 6.05 7.89
C ILE A 52 -23.67 4.53 8.01
N HIS A 53 -24.12 3.80 7.00
CA HIS A 53 -24.03 2.34 6.94
C HIS A 53 -23.11 1.88 5.81
N VAL A 54 -22.33 0.83 6.09
CA VAL A 54 -21.58 0.08 5.09
C VAL A 54 -21.83 -1.41 5.33
N VAL A 55 -22.43 -2.09 4.36
CA VAL A 55 -22.68 -3.53 4.40
C VAL A 55 -21.67 -4.23 3.50
N MET A 56 -21.05 -5.30 3.99
CA MET A 56 -20.06 -6.05 3.25
C MET A 56 -20.14 -7.55 3.52
N GLY A 57 -19.80 -8.36 2.53
CA GLY A 57 -19.65 -9.81 2.67
C GLY A 57 -20.43 -10.61 1.63
N ASP A 58 -20.60 -11.89 1.93
CA ASP A 58 -21.29 -12.85 1.07
C ASP A 58 -22.77 -12.93 1.45
N LEU A 59 -23.62 -12.38 0.58
CA LEU A 59 -25.07 -12.38 0.75
C LEU A 59 -25.73 -13.67 0.24
N ASN A 60 -24.95 -14.57 -0.39
CA ASN A 60 -25.44 -15.80 -1.01
C ASN A 60 -26.65 -15.58 -1.95
N LEU A 61 -26.82 -14.36 -2.46
CA LEU A 61 -27.95 -13.93 -3.28
C LEU A 61 -27.48 -12.98 -4.40
N PRO A 62 -27.86 -13.25 -5.66
CA PRO A 62 -27.70 -12.28 -6.74
C PRO A 62 -28.79 -11.22 -6.66
N PHE A 63 -28.42 -9.95 -6.88
CA PHE A 63 -29.38 -8.85 -6.90
C PHE A 63 -30.05 -8.71 -8.25
N ASP A 64 -29.31 -8.79 -9.35
CA ASP A 64 -29.86 -8.77 -10.69
C ASP A 64 -29.82 -10.18 -11.30
N LEU A 65 -30.98 -10.79 -11.56
CA LEU A 65 -31.03 -12.15 -12.10
C LEU A 65 -30.50 -12.25 -13.54
N TYR A 66 -30.41 -11.14 -14.28
CA TYR A 66 -29.91 -11.10 -15.64
C TYR A 66 -28.40 -10.85 -15.70
N LEU A 67 -27.90 -9.97 -14.82
CA LEU A 67 -26.50 -9.53 -14.84
C LEU A 67 -25.62 -10.25 -13.81
N ASP A 68 -26.19 -10.68 -12.68
CA ASP A 68 -25.47 -11.30 -11.58
C ASP A 68 -25.54 -12.83 -11.60
N VAL A 69 -26.19 -13.43 -12.60
CA VAL A 69 -26.36 -14.90 -12.73
C VAL A 69 -26.18 -15.36 -14.17
N ASP A 70 -25.37 -16.38 -14.40
CA ASP A 70 -25.23 -17.03 -15.70
C ASP A 70 -26.53 -17.73 -16.14
N LYS A 71 -27.08 -18.58 -15.26
CA LYS A 71 -28.32 -19.33 -15.48
C LYS A 71 -29.30 -19.11 -14.33
N PRO A 72 -30.33 -18.28 -14.50
CA PRO A 72 -31.31 -18.00 -13.44
C PRO A 72 -32.04 -19.27 -13.00
N HIS A 73 -32.23 -19.40 -11.69
CA HIS A 73 -32.97 -20.50 -11.08
C HIS A 73 -33.78 -19.99 -9.88
N HIS A 74 -34.87 -20.67 -9.52
CA HIS A 74 -35.79 -20.20 -8.46
C HIS A 74 -35.09 -20.03 -7.09
N VAL A 75 -34.04 -20.80 -6.82
CA VAL A 75 -33.25 -20.69 -5.58
C VAL A 75 -32.56 -19.34 -5.40
N HIS A 76 -32.37 -18.58 -6.49
CA HIS A 76 -31.75 -17.25 -6.46
C HIS A 76 -32.73 -16.16 -6.02
N THR A 77 -34.04 -16.43 -5.96
CA THR A 77 -35.05 -15.44 -5.56
C THR A 77 -35.49 -15.59 -4.10
N VAL A 78 -35.24 -16.74 -3.48
CA VAL A 78 -35.66 -17.02 -2.10
C VAL A 78 -34.87 -16.15 -1.11
N GLY A 79 -35.58 -15.29 -0.37
CA GLY A 79 -34.99 -14.32 0.58
C GLY A 79 -34.50 -13.02 -0.05
N ARG A 80 -34.61 -12.85 -1.37
CA ARG A 80 -34.15 -11.63 -2.08
C ARG A 80 -34.93 -10.38 -1.65
N ILE A 81 -36.25 -10.47 -1.49
CA ILE A 81 -37.07 -9.34 -1.05
C ILE A 81 -36.67 -8.90 0.36
N ASN A 82 -36.58 -9.84 1.31
CA ASN A 82 -36.19 -9.58 2.70
C ASN A 82 -34.79 -8.92 2.79
N CYS A 83 -33.85 -9.39 1.97
CA CYS A 83 -32.53 -8.78 1.86
C CYS A 83 -32.62 -7.33 1.34
N LEU A 84 -33.34 -7.09 0.24
CA LEU A 84 -33.51 -5.75 -0.32
C LEU A 84 -34.24 -4.79 0.63
N GLU A 85 -35.24 -5.25 1.36
CA GLU A 85 -35.93 -4.47 2.39
C GLU A 85 -35.00 -4.09 3.55
N TRP A 86 -34.15 -5.03 3.99
CA TRP A 86 -33.14 -4.76 5.00
C TRP A 86 -32.12 -3.72 4.52
N LEU A 87 -31.60 -3.85 3.30
CA LEU A 87 -30.64 -2.90 2.73
C LEU A 87 -31.26 -1.52 2.50
N ALA A 88 -32.53 -1.47 2.09
CA ALA A 88 -33.29 -0.23 1.95
C ALA A 88 -33.47 0.48 3.30
N ALA A 89 -33.74 -0.26 4.38
CA ALA A 89 -33.81 0.30 5.73
C ALA A 89 -32.49 0.95 6.17
N LEU A 90 -31.35 0.40 5.74
CA LEU A 90 -30.01 0.96 5.99
C LEU A 90 -29.60 2.04 4.99
N ARG A 91 -30.42 2.31 3.96
CA ARG A 91 -30.16 3.29 2.88
C ARG A 91 -28.85 3.05 2.12
N VAL A 92 -28.42 1.79 2.02
CA VAL A 92 -27.20 1.42 1.31
C VAL A 92 -27.50 1.08 -0.15
N THR A 93 -26.55 1.38 -1.04
CA THR A 93 -26.64 1.10 -2.47
C THR A 93 -25.43 0.30 -2.96
N ASP A 94 -25.62 -0.41 -4.08
CA ASP A 94 -24.56 -1.13 -4.77
C ASP A 94 -23.76 -0.17 -5.67
N ALA A 95 -22.70 0.38 -5.11
CA ALA A 95 -21.82 1.31 -5.82
C ALA A 95 -21.21 0.68 -7.08
N TRP A 96 -20.91 -0.62 -7.07
CA TRP A 96 -20.34 -1.28 -8.24
C TRP A 96 -21.35 -1.31 -9.39
N ARG A 97 -22.58 -1.78 -9.13
CA ARG A 97 -23.62 -1.84 -10.17
C ARG A 97 -24.01 -0.46 -10.71
N MET A 98 -23.96 0.60 -9.89
CA MET A 98 -24.22 1.96 -10.36
C MET A 98 -23.20 2.45 -11.41
N HIS A 99 -21.96 1.98 -11.33
CA HIS A 99 -20.87 2.40 -12.22
C HIS A 99 -20.53 1.35 -13.29
N HIS A 100 -21.18 0.19 -13.23
CA HIS A 100 -21.05 -0.97 -14.11
C HIS A 100 -22.47 -1.51 -14.40
N ASP A 101 -23.33 -0.68 -14.98
CA ASP A 101 -24.77 -0.92 -15.09
C ASP A 101 -25.14 -2.10 -15.99
N GLU A 102 -24.31 -2.41 -17.00
CA GLU A 102 -24.52 -3.53 -17.92
C GLU A 102 -23.51 -4.68 -17.76
N ASP A 103 -22.45 -4.50 -16.97
CA ASP A 103 -21.37 -5.49 -16.89
C ASP A 103 -21.80 -6.74 -16.11
N ARG A 104 -21.36 -7.90 -16.61
CA ARG A 104 -21.53 -9.18 -15.92
C ARG A 104 -20.24 -9.51 -15.17
N THR A 105 -20.30 -9.54 -13.85
CA THR A 105 -19.22 -10.00 -12.98
C THR A 105 -19.74 -11.09 -12.06
N TYR A 106 -18.89 -12.08 -11.77
CA TYR A 106 -19.26 -13.22 -10.94
C TYR A 106 -18.24 -13.40 -9.83
N SER A 107 -18.69 -13.28 -8.60
CA SER A 107 -17.85 -13.39 -7.41
C SER A 107 -17.95 -14.75 -6.74
N GLY A 108 -19.02 -15.52 -6.93
CA GLY A 108 -19.22 -16.83 -6.34
C GLY A 108 -18.24 -17.90 -6.84
N PRO A 109 -18.24 -19.09 -6.23
CA PRO A 109 -17.17 -20.08 -6.35
C PRO A 109 -17.02 -20.63 -7.76
N HIS A 110 -18.14 -20.88 -8.44
CA HIS A 110 -18.16 -21.45 -9.79
C HIS A 110 -18.15 -20.42 -10.91
N LYS A 111 -17.93 -19.14 -10.60
CA LYS A 111 -17.95 -18.04 -11.59
C LYS A 111 -19.27 -17.92 -12.36
N THR A 112 -20.37 -18.33 -11.75
CA THR A 112 -21.72 -18.29 -12.35
C THR A 112 -22.64 -17.28 -11.67
N THR A 113 -22.24 -16.73 -10.53
CA THR A 113 -23.07 -15.82 -9.71
C THR A 113 -22.25 -14.70 -9.08
N ARG A 114 -22.84 -13.53 -8.88
CA ARG A 114 -22.32 -12.47 -7.98
C ARG A 114 -23.02 -12.58 -6.62
N LEU A 115 -22.23 -12.86 -5.59
CA LEU A 115 -22.72 -13.13 -4.24
C LEU A 115 -22.08 -12.20 -3.19
N ASP A 116 -20.94 -11.59 -3.52
CA ASP A 116 -20.10 -10.80 -2.62
C ASP A 116 -20.29 -9.31 -2.92
N TYR A 117 -20.68 -8.54 -1.92
CA TYR A 117 -21.05 -7.13 -2.08
C TYR A 117 -20.32 -6.25 -1.08
N ILE A 118 -20.09 -5.00 -1.48
CA ILE A 118 -19.79 -3.88 -0.59
C ILE A 118 -20.81 -2.81 -0.96
N LEU A 119 -21.79 -2.63 -0.09
CA LEU A 119 -22.87 -1.68 -0.22
C LEU A 119 -22.59 -0.54 0.77
N ALA A 120 -22.80 0.68 0.33
CA ALA A 120 -22.49 1.85 1.13
C ALA A 120 -23.68 2.81 1.12
N ASP A 121 -23.81 3.58 2.19
CA ASP A 121 -24.85 4.61 2.32
C ASP A 121 -24.93 5.46 1.04
N THR A 122 -26.15 5.73 0.59
CA THR A 122 -26.40 6.38 -0.70
C THR A 122 -25.72 7.74 -0.81
N HIS A 123 -25.69 8.52 0.28
CA HIS A 123 -24.99 9.81 0.28
C HIS A 123 -23.47 9.61 0.27
N LEU A 124 -22.97 8.57 0.94
CA LEU A 124 -21.55 8.20 0.92
C LEU A 124 -21.06 7.85 -0.48
N VAL A 125 -21.85 7.08 -1.23
CA VAL A 125 -21.53 6.70 -2.61
C VAL A 125 -21.57 7.92 -3.52
N ARG A 126 -22.65 8.70 -3.47
CA ARG A 126 -22.79 9.92 -4.29
C ARG A 126 -21.63 10.91 -4.10
N ASP A 127 -21.20 11.11 -2.85
CA ASP A 127 -20.31 12.22 -2.51
C ASP A 127 -18.82 11.82 -2.41
N CYS A 128 -18.51 10.53 -2.29
CA CYS A 128 -17.14 10.06 -1.97
C CYS A 128 -16.69 8.80 -2.71
N TYR A 129 -17.49 8.21 -3.60
CA TYR A 129 -17.08 7.04 -4.37
C TYR A 129 -15.97 7.39 -5.38
N VAL A 130 -14.98 6.51 -5.53
CA VAL A 130 -13.92 6.62 -6.55
C VAL A 130 -14.04 5.49 -7.56
N SER A 131 -13.98 4.27 -7.04
CA SER A 131 -13.99 3.06 -7.84
C SER A 131 -14.35 1.87 -6.96
N SER A 132 -14.83 0.83 -7.61
CA SER A 132 -14.97 -0.50 -7.05
C SER A 132 -14.54 -1.51 -8.10
N ASP A 133 -13.96 -2.61 -7.66
CA ASP A 133 -13.43 -3.62 -8.56
C ASP A 133 -13.56 -5.01 -7.93
N TYR A 134 -13.77 -6.01 -8.79
CA TYR A 134 -13.75 -7.41 -8.42
C TYR A 134 -12.48 -8.04 -8.95
N LYS A 135 -11.61 -8.45 -8.04
CA LYS A 135 -10.40 -9.18 -8.39
C LYS A 135 -10.57 -10.60 -7.97
N ARG A 136 -10.62 -11.50 -8.94
CA ARG A 136 -10.31 -12.89 -8.62
C ARG A 136 -8.84 -12.91 -8.25
N PRO A 137 -8.51 -13.30 -7.02
CA PRO A 137 -7.12 -13.59 -6.74
C PRO A 137 -6.65 -14.62 -7.76
N ASP A 138 -5.39 -14.51 -8.18
CA ASP A 138 -4.75 -15.66 -8.84
C ASP A 138 -5.02 -16.88 -7.97
N ALA A 139 -5.20 -18.06 -8.58
CA ALA A 139 -5.84 -19.28 -8.02
C ALA A 139 -5.53 -19.68 -6.57
N HIS A 140 -4.58 -19.02 -5.93
CA HIS A 140 -4.14 -19.32 -4.61
C HIS A 140 -3.99 -18.09 -3.68
N VAL A 141 -4.71 -16.94 -3.80
CA VAL A 141 -4.54 -15.81 -2.81
C VAL A 141 -5.67 -15.78 -1.75
N ALA A 142 -6.90 -16.17 -2.09
CA ALA A 142 -8.01 -16.22 -1.13
C ALA A 142 -9.27 -16.89 -1.73
N GLY A 143 -9.69 -18.03 -1.17
CA GLY A 143 -11.00 -18.66 -1.42
C GLY A 143 -11.33 -18.97 -2.90
N ASP A 144 -12.47 -19.59 -3.13
CA ASP A 144 -13.07 -19.80 -4.46
C ASP A 144 -13.85 -18.55 -4.95
N HIS A 145 -14.02 -17.55 -4.09
CA HIS A 145 -14.71 -16.30 -4.39
C HIS A 145 -13.79 -15.20 -4.96
N ALA A 146 -14.37 -14.24 -5.69
CA ALA A 146 -13.69 -13.00 -6.08
C ALA A 146 -13.69 -11.99 -4.92
N ILE A 147 -12.58 -11.28 -4.76
CA ILE A 147 -12.45 -10.21 -3.76
C ILE A 147 -13.09 -8.94 -4.33
N HIS A 148 -14.12 -8.44 -3.66
CA HIS A 148 -14.69 -7.13 -3.94
C HIS A 148 -13.91 -6.04 -3.19
N THR A 149 -13.53 -4.98 -3.88
CA THR A 149 -12.89 -3.80 -3.32
C THR A 149 -13.72 -2.56 -3.60
N LEU A 150 -13.92 -1.71 -2.59
CA LEU A 150 -14.54 -0.40 -2.71
C LEU A 150 -13.54 0.66 -2.25
N VAL A 151 -13.16 1.56 -3.15
CA VAL A 151 -12.28 2.69 -2.85
C VAL A 151 -13.14 3.92 -2.63
N ARG A 152 -13.17 4.37 -1.37
CA ARG A 152 -13.75 5.66 -1.00
C ARG A 152 -12.66 6.72 -0.96
N GLU A 153 -12.97 7.90 -1.46
CA GLU A 153 -12.05 9.03 -1.52
C GLU A 153 -11.94 9.79 -0.20
N ALA A 154 -11.70 9.12 0.93
CA ALA A 154 -11.47 9.85 2.19
C ALA A 154 -10.26 10.79 2.06
N ILE A 155 -9.17 10.31 1.44
CA ILE A 155 -7.93 11.08 1.31
C ILE A 155 -8.06 12.19 0.26
N ALA A 156 -8.65 11.94 -0.92
CA ALA A 156 -8.71 13.00 -1.94
C ALA A 156 -9.89 13.96 -1.77
N THR A 157 -11.02 13.53 -1.22
CA THR A 157 -12.08 14.46 -0.80
C THR A 157 -11.59 15.33 0.35
N GLU A 158 -10.92 14.76 1.37
CA GLU A 158 -10.34 15.55 2.46
C GLU A 158 -9.19 16.45 1.95
N ALA A 159 -8.34 15.97 1.03
CA ALA A 159 -7.29 16.77 0.42
C ALA A 159 -7.84 17.90 -0.46
N SER A 160 -8.95 17.67 -1.18
CA SER A 160 -9.63 18.70 -1.97
C SER A 160 -10.25 19.78 -1.09
N ARG A 161 -10.89 19.38 0.02
CA ARG A 161 -11.39 20.33 1.04
C ARG A 161 -10.23 21.08 1.71
N LEU A 162 -9.12 20.40 1.98
CA LEU A 162 -7.91 21.01 2.53
C LEU A 162 -7.31 22.05 1.57
N LEU A 163 -7.32 21.83 0.26
CA LEU A 163 -6.83 22.81 -0.71
C LEU A 163 -7.59 24.13 -0.63
N VAL A 164 -8.91 24.09 -0.43
CA VAL A 164 -9.72 25.30 -0.23
C VAL A 164 -9.27 26.03 1.03
N VAL A 165 -9.14 25.31 2.16
CA VAL A 165 -8.69 25.89 3.43
C VAL A 165 -7.25 26.42 3.36
N LEU A 166 -6.36 25.76 2.60
CA LEU A 166 -4.96 26.16 2.44
C LEU A 166 -4.81 27.47 1.69
N ARG A 167 -5.72 27.79 0.76
CA ARG A 167 -5.68 29.05 -0.01
C ARG A 167 -5.96 30.27 0.87
N ASP A 168 -6.83 30.10 1.86
CA ASP A 168 -7.28 31.19 2.73
C ASP A 168 -6.52 31.21 4.08
N ALA A 169 -5.68 30.22 4.34
CA ALA A 169 -4.96 30.09 5.61
C ALA A 169 -3.79 31.10 5.71
N GLN A 170 -3.69 31.77 6.85
CA GLN A 170 -2.57 32.69 7.15
C GLN A 170 -1.21 31.97 7.25
N ASN A 171 -1.22 30.68 7.60
CA ASN A 171 -0.03 29.82 7.58
C ASN A 171 -0.36 28.45 6.96
N PRO A 172 -0.35 28.35 5.63
CA PRO A 172 -0.72 27.12 4.92
C PRO A 172 0.17 25.92 5.29
N GLY A 173 1.45 26.19 5.63
CA GLY A 173 2.41 25.14 5.99
C GLY A 173 2.04 24.41 7.28
N VAL A 174 1.52 25.13 8.27
CA VAL A 174 1.05 24.55 9.54
C VAL A 174 -0.21 23.72 9.32
N VAL A 175 -1.16 24.22 8.53
CA VAL A 175 -2.42 23.53 8.19
C VAL A 175 -2.14 22.21 7.47
N TRP A 176 -1.27 22.24 6.45
CA TRP A 176 -0.84 21.05 5.72
C TRP A 176 -0.13 20.03 6.63
N HIS A 177 0.78 20.49 7.49
CA HIS A 177 1.49 19.59 8.40
C HIS A 177 0.54 18.95 9.44
N ALA A 178 -0.42 19.73 9.95
CA ALA A 178 -1.44 19.25 10.88
C ALA A 178 -2.35 18.20 10.24
N TRP A 179 -2.81 18.42 9.01
CA TRP A 179 -3.57 17.43 8.25
C TRP A 179 -2.77 16.15 8.05
N LYS A 180 -1.54 16.23 7.51
CA LYS A 180 -0.66 15.06 7.32
C LYS A 180 -0.47 14.26 8.62
N LYS A 181 -0.35 14.95 9.76
CA LYS A 181 -0.22 14.30 11.07
C LYS A 181 -1.50 13.57 11.48
N ARG A 182 -2.69 14.14 11.24
CA ARG A 182 -3.98 13.50 11.51
C ARG A 182 -4.23 12.31 10.60
N THR A 183 -4.09 12.49 9.28
CA THR A 183 -4.26 11.42 8.29
C THR A 183 -3.33 10.25 8.58
N ARG A 184 -2.07 10.51 8.94
CA ARG A 184 -1.15 9.45 9.36
C ARG A 184 -1.66 8.70 10.59
N ARG A 185 -2.12 9.39 11.64
CA ARG A 185 -2.65 8.73 12.85
C ARG A 185 -3.87 7.86 12.53
N PHE A 186 -4.79 8.39 11.73
CA PHE A 186 -5.96 7.66 11.26
C PHE A 186 -5.56 6.38 10.51
N LEU A 187 -4.66 6.48 9.54
CA LEU A 187 -4.18 5.33 8.79
C LEU A 187 -3.46 4.32 9.69
N GLN A 188 -2.65 4.78 10.64
CA GLN A 188 -2.00 3.92 11.63
C GLN A 188 -3.00 3.22 12.56
N GLU A 189 -4.12 3.87 12.88
CA GLU A 189 -5.20 3.32 13.70
C GLU A 189 -6.01 2.29 12.91
N ALA A 190 -6.49 2.64 11.72
CA ALA A 190 -7.14 1.70 10.80
C ALA A 190 -6.26 0.47 10.57
N HIS A 191 -4.96 0.68 10.35
CA HIS A 191 -4.00 -0.40 10.11
C HIS A 191 -3.77 -1.31 11.33
N ARG A 192 -3.91 -0.81 12.56
CA ARG A 192 -3.88 -1.65 13.77
C ARG A 192 -5.00 -2.67 13.80
N HIS A 193 -6.15 -2.37 13.20
CA HIS A 193 -7.29 -3.28 13.11
C HIS A 193 -7.16 -4.31 11.98
N VAL A 194 -6.37 -4.02 10.94
CA VAL A 194 -6.11 -4.95 9.82
C VAL A 194 -4.95 -5.91 10.13
N LYS A 195 -4.01 -5.52 11.00
CA LYS A 195 -2.86 -6.36 11.39
C LYS A 195 -3.22 -7.76 11.91
N PRO A 196 -4.22 -7.95 12.79
CA PRO A 196 -4.63 -9.29 13.23
C PRO A 196 -5.15 -10.16 12.09
N HIS A 197 -5.73 -9.56 11.04
CA HIS A 197 -6.25 -10.29 9.89
C HIS A 197 -5.11 -10.95 9.10
N PHE A 198 -4.06 -10.23 8.71
CA PHE A 198 -2.93 -10.84 7.98
C PHE A 198 -2.24 -11.97 8.74
N LEU A 199 -2.10 -11.82 10.06
CA LEU A 199 -1.52 -12.86 10.89
C LEU A 199 -2.43 -14.09 10.97
N ARG A 200 -3.75 -13.89 11.11
CA ARG A 200 -4.75 -14.96 11.13
C ARG A 200 -4.80 -15.68 9.79
N GLU A 201 -4.83 -14.95 8.67
CA GLU A 201 -4.82 -15.52 7.32
C GLU A 201 -3.58 -16.37 7.08
N LYS A 202 -2.38 -15.86 7.41
CA LYS A 202 -1.14 -16.65 7.32
C LYS A 202 -1.18 -17.91 8.18
N THR A 203 -1.75 -17.80 9.38
CA THR A 203 -1.84 -18.95 10.30
C THR A 203 -2.86 -19.98 9.79
N ALA A 204 -3.99 -19.52 9.27
CA ALA A 204 -5.05 -20.34 8.73
C ALA A 204 -4.62 -21.05 7.44
N SER A 205 -3.95 -20.36 6.52
CA SER A 205 -3.39 -20.96 5.30
C SER A 205 -2.32 -22.02 5.62
N ALA A 206 -1.48 -21.78 6.63
CA ALA A 206 -0.51 -22.79 7.08
C ALA A 206 -1.18 -24.06 7.62
N VAL A 207 -2.29 -23.92 8.36
CA VAL A 207 -3.07 -25.05 8.86
C VAL A 207 -3.75 -25.81 7.72
N ARG A 208 -4.35 -25.09 6.76
CA ARG A 208 -4.99 -25.72 5.59
C ARG A 208 -4.00 -26.48 4.71
N LEU A 209 -2.82 -25.92 4.46
CA LEU A 209 -1.75 -26.63 3.76
C LEU A 209 -1.27 -27.88 4.50
N ALA A 210 -1.16 -27.83 5.82
CA ALA A 210 -0.80 -29.01 6.62
C ALA A 210 -1.87 -30.10 6.53
N GLU A 211 -3.15 -29.72 6.53
CA GLU A 211 -4.28 -30.65 6.40
C GLU A 211 -4.39 -31.24 5.00
N ALA A 212 -4.21 -30.44 3.95
CA ALA A 212 -4.18 -30.92 2.56
C ALA A 212 -3.07 -31.96 2.35
N ARG A 213 -1.88 -31.72 2.92
CA ARG A 213 -0.77 -32.69 2.91
C ARG A 213 -1.11 -33.99 3.65
N ARG A 214 -1.84 -33.90 4.77
CA ARG A 214 -2.30 -35.06 5.54
C ARG A 214 -3.32 -35.88 4.74
N LEU A 215 -4.36 -35.24 4.20
CA LEU A 215 -5.40 -35.89 3.42
C LEU A 215 -4.83 -36.59 2.17
N HIS A 216 -3.85 -35.98 1.51
CA HIS A 216 -3.16 -36.60 0.38
C HIS A 216 -2.36 -37.85 0.81
N SER A 217 -1.67 -37.79 1.94
CA SER A 217 -0.93 -38.95 2.48
C SER A 217 -1.83 -40.12 2.84
N GLU A 218 -3.10 -39.84 3.14
CA GLU A 218 -4.15 -40.82 3.42
C GLU A 218 -4.91 -41.28 2.16
N GLY A 219 -4.56 -40.73 0.98
CA GLY A 219 -5.22 -41.03 -0.30
C GLY A 219 -6.63 -40.44 -0.43
N LEU A 220 -6.99 -39.46 0.41
CA LEU A 220 -8.29 -38.81 0.46
C LEU A 220 -8.37 -37.52 -0.38
N SER A 221 -7.23 -37.01 -0.85
CA SER A 221 -7.14 -35.82 -1.70
C SER A 221 -6.13 -36.01 -2.83
N ASN A 222 -6.23 -35.19 -3.87
CA ASN A 222 -5.34 -35.25 -5.03
C ASN A 222 -4.13 -34.32 -4.82
N LEU A 223 -3.18 -34.34 -5.77
CA LEU A 223 -1.98 -33.50 -5.71
C LEU A 223 -2.29 -32.01 -5.98
N GLU A 224 -3.32 -31.75 -6.79
CA GLU A 224 -3.80 -30.41 -7.16
C GLU A 224 -4.31 -29.65 -5.92
N ASP A 225 -4.97 -30.34 -4.98
CA ASP A 225 -5.44 -29.80 -3.70
C ASP A 225 -4.26 -29.31 -2.82
N ILE A 226 -3.09 -29.97 -2.89
CA ILE A 226 -1.88 -29.50 -2.19
C ILE A 226 -1.29 -28.28 -2.89
N GLU A 227 -1.19 -28.31 -4.22
CA GLU A 227 -0.62 -27.21 -5.01
C GLU A 227 -1.44 -25.93 -4.82
N GLU A 228 -2.77 -26.04 -4.74
CA GLU A 228 -3.67 -24.94 -4.45
C GLU A 228 -3.46 -24.35 -3.06
N GLU A 229 -3.44 -25.17 -2.01
CA GLU A 229 -3.22 -24.70 -0.64
C GLU A 229 -1.78 -24.19 -0.42
N GLU A 230 -0.81 -24.69 -1.19
CA GLU A 230 0.59 -24.25 -1.10
C GLU A 230 0.78 -22.83 -1.59
N LYS A 231 0.13 -22.43 -2.69
CA LYS A 231 0.24 -21.04 -3.15
C LYS A 231 -0.66 -20.09 -2.33
N LEU A 232 -1.75 -20.57 -1.70
CA LEU A 232 -2.50 -19.88 -0.62
C LEU A 232 -1.63 -19.54 0.56
N PHE A 233 -0.80 -20.49 0.96
CA PHE A 233 0.20 -20.23 1.97
C PHE A 233 1.26 -19.22 1.49
N LEU A 234 1.86 -19.42 0.31
CA LEU A 234 2.93 -18.54 -0.19
C LEU A 234 2.47 -17.08 -0.37
N GLU A 235 1.28 -16.85 -0.90
CA GLU A 235 0.78 -15.49 -1.11
C GLU A 235 0.39 -14.81 0.21
N SER A 236 -0.17 -15.55 1.16
CA SER A 236 -0.36 -15.03 2.54
C SER A 236 0.98 -14.72 3.21
N GLU A 237 2.04 -15.47 2.88
CA GLU A 237 3.39 -15.22 3.38
C GLU A 237 4.00 -13.96 2.78
N ASP A 238 3.83 -13.73 1.48
CA ASP A 238 4.35 -12.56 0.79
C ASP A 238 3.63 -11.27 1.20
N LEU A 239 2.30 -11.32 1.40
CA LEU A 239 1.55 -10.22 2.00
C LEU A 239 2.02 -9.91 3.43
N TRP A 240 2.31 -10.95 4.22
CA TRP A 240 2.88 -10.78 5.56
C TRP A 240 4.30 -10.19 5.54
N LYS A 241 5.16 -10.62 4.60
CA LYS A 241 6.52 -10.08 4.42
C LYS A 241 6.47 -8.61 4.01
N LEU A 242 5.58 -8.25 3.08
CA LEU A 242 5.36 -6.87 2.65
C LEU A 242 4.93 -6.00 3.83
N TYR A 243 3.96 -6.46 4.62
CA TYR A 243 3.55 -5.81 5.86
C TYR A 243 4.72 -5.61 6.85
N PHE A 244 5.53 -6.64 7.07
CA PHE A 244 6.66 -6.56 8.00
C PHE A 244 7.75 -5.61 7.50
N SER A 245 7.97 -5.56 6.18
CA SER A 245 8.86 -4.59 5.53
C SER A 245 8.40 -3.16 5.74
N ASP A 246 7.12 -2.87 5.55
CA ASP A 246 6.53 -1.54 5.76
C ASP A 246 6.63 -1.12 7.23
N LEU A 247 6.37 -2.03 8.17
CA LEU A 247 6.52 -1.77 9.60
C LEU A 247 7.98 -1.44 9.98
N ASN A 248 8.94 -2.20 9.44
CA ASN A 248 10.36 -1.96 9.67
C ASN A 248 10.79 -0.63 9.08
N PHE A 249 10.30 -0.27 7.91
CA PHE A 249 10.55 1.03 7.32
C PHE A 249 10.00 2.16 8.21
N ASP A 250 8.76 2.05 8.69
CA ASP A 250 8.17 3.07 9.57
C ASP A 250 8.98 3.26 10.85
N VAL A 251 9.45 2.16 11.46
CA VAL A 251 10.37 2.21 12.60
C VAL A 251 11.68 2.89 12.20
N HIS A 252 12.23 2.58 11.02
CA HIS A 252 13.46 3.19 10.52
C HIS A 252 13.30 4.69 10.26
N ALA A 253 12.28 5.12 9.52
CA ALA A 253 12.01 6.53 9.22
C ALA A 253 11.69 7.34 10.49
N SER A 254 10.94 6.76 11.42
CA SER A 254 10.53 7.48 12.64
C SER A 254 11.63 7.53 13.71
N LYS A 255 12.48 6.50 13.80
CA LYS A 255 13.47 6.37 14.87
C LYS A 255 14.92 6.44 14.40
N ASN A 256 15.27 5.95 13.21
CA ASN A 256 16.64 5.97 12.65
C ASN A 256 16.93 7.19 11.75
N GLU A 257 15.95 7.99 11.36
CA GLU A 257 16.20 9.23 10.60
C GLU A 257 15.90 10.50 11.39
N ARG A 258 15.62 10.33 12.69
CA ARG A 258 15.39 11.42 13.65
C ARG A 258 16.37 11.30 14.79
N SER A 259 16.74 12.45 15.36
CA SER A 259 17.56 12.56 16.57
C SER A 259 16.81 11.97 17.77
N THR A 260 16.81 10.65 17.89
CA THR A 260 16.16 9.89 18.96
C THR A 260 17.20 9.04 19.69
N THR A 261 16.90 8.62 20.91
CA THR A 261 17.75 7.67 21.65
C THR A 261 18.02 6.39 20.86
N HIS A 262 17.06 5.98 20.01
CA HIS A 262 17.25 4.85 19.12
C HIS A 262 18.31 5.14 18.04
N PHE A 263 18.29 6.31 17.41
CA PHE A 263 19.29 6.71 16.41
C PHE A 263 20.70 6.72 16.97
N PHE A 264 20.87 7.21 18.21
CA PHE A 264 22.16 7.25 18.89
C PHE A 264 22.52 5.96 19.63
N ARG A 265 21.74 4.88 19.47
CA ARG A 265 22.09 3.61 20.09
C ARG A 265 23.42 3.10 19.52
N PRO A 266 24.33 2.57 20.36
CA PRO A 266 25.49 1.89 19.83
C PRO A 266 25.05 0.72 18.93
N PRO A 267 25.73 0.48 17.79
CA PRO A 267 25.43 -0.66 16.94
C PRO A 267 25.48 -1.96 17.74
N THR A 268 24.52 -2.85 17.51
CA THR A 268 24.52 -4.18 18.11
C THR A 268 25.82 -4.89 17.68
N LYS A 269 26.56 -5.48 18.63
CA LYS A 269 27.81 -6.22 18.39
C LYS A 269 27.61 -7.55 17.66
N VAL A 270 26.65 -7.64 16.73
CA VAL A 270 26.45 -8.82 15.91
C VAL A 270 27.38 -8.70 14.72
N LEU A 271 28.49 -9.43 14.76
CA LEU A 271 29.39 -9.60 13.63
C LEU A 271 28.59 -10.19 12.45
N TYR A 272 28.54 -9.48 11.33
CA TYR A 272 27.88 -9.99 10.12
C TYR A 272 28.51 -11.34 9.70
N LYS A 273 27.68 -12.28 9.21
CA LYS A 273 28.06 -13.64 8.83
C LYS A 273 28.97 -13.73 7.60
N THR A 274 29.32 -12.62 6.97
CA THR A 274 30.15 -12.58 5.76
C THR A 274 31.54 -12.04 6.11
N PRO A 275 32.54 -12.91 6.39
CA PRO A 275 33.89 -12.47 6.69
C PRO A 275 34.57 -11.96 5.42
N VAL A 276 35.26 -10.82 5.52
CA VAL A 276 36.25 -10.42 4.51
C VAL A 276 37.40 -11.40 4.59
N ARG A 277 37.58 -12.23 3.56
CA ARG A 277 38.54 -13.35 3.56
C ARG A 277 39.96 -12.96 3.14
N SER A 278 40.11 -11.86 2.43
CA SER A 278 41.41 -11.37 1.97
C SER A 278 41.38 -9.89 1.60
N VAL A 279 42.54 -9.26 1.60
CA VAL A 279 42.80 -7.89 1.18
C VAL A 279 43.89 -7.90 0.11
N ARG A 280 43.71 -7.08 -0.94
CA ARG A 280 44.73 -6.87 -1.96
C ARG A 280 45.45 -5.56 -1.69
N GLN A 281 46.75 -5.60 -1.49
CA GLN A 281 47.60 -4.43 -1.30
C GLN A 281 47.87 -3.71 -2.64
N ARG A 282 48.41 -2.49 -2.56
CA ARG A 282 48.64 -1.62 -3.74
C ARG A 282 49.68 -2.18 -4.72
N ASP A 283 50.56 -3.05 -4.25
CA ASP A 283 51.53 -3.80 -5.03
C ASP A 283 50.91 -5.01 -5.76
N GLY A 284 49.62 -5.28 -5.54
CA GLY A 284 48.90 -6.42 -6.11
C GLY A 284 48.94 -7.68 -5.25
N THR A 285 49.68 -7.70 -4.14
CA THR A 285 49.79 -8.84 -3.23
C THR A 285 48.46 -9.13 -2.54
N LEU A 286 48.04 -10.39 -2.48
CA LEU A 286 46.82 -10.82 -1.79
C LEU A 286 47.15 -11.43 -0.44
N LEU A 287 46.55 -10.91 0.64
CA LEU A 287 46.79 -11.35 2.01
C LEU A 287 45.48 -11.76 2.67
N SER A 288 45.48 -12.86 3.41
CA SER A 288 44.28 -13.46 4.04
C SER A 288 44.30 -13.47 5.57
N ALA A 289 45.38 -12.98 6.20
CA ALA A 289 45.51 -12.97 7.65
C ALA A 289 44.56 -11.93 8.28
N PRO A 290 43.72 -12.29 9.29
CA PRO A 290 42.71 -11.40 9.85
C PRO A 290 43.23 -10.07 10.42
N ASP A 291 44.40 -10.10 11.06
CA ASP A 291 45.09 -8.95 11.62
C ASP A 291 45.55 -7.98 10.53
N ILE A 292 46.08 -8.52 9.43
CA ILE A 292 46.47 -7.75 8.25
C ILE A 292 45.24 -7.15 7.57
N ILE A 293 44.18 -7.93 7.38
CA ILE A 293 42.92 -7.44 6.81
C ILE A 293 42.36 -6.28 7.63
N GLN A 294 42.32 -6.42 8.96
CA GLN A 294 41.85 -5.35 9.84
C GLN A 294 42.74 -4.11 9.75
N LYS A 295 44.07 -4.28 9.78
CA LYS A 295 45.02 -3.17 9.71
C LYS A 295 44.93 -2.41 8.39
N GLU A 296 44.88 -3.12 7.26
CA GLU A 296 44.71 -2.52 5.93
C GLU A 296 43.36 -1.82 5.79
N PHE A 297 42.28 -2.43 6.29
CA PHE A 297 40.94 -1.84 6.25
C PHE A 297 40.87 -0.53 7.05
N VAL A 298 41.40 -0.54 8.28
CA VAL A 298 41.48 0.66 9.13
C VAL A 298 42.37 1.71 8.47
N ALA A 299 43.55 1.34 7.98
CA ALA A 299 44.47 2.29 7.34
C ALA A 299 43.86 2.94 6.10
N HIS A 300 43.19 2.15 5.24
CA HIS A 300 42.54 2.64 4.03
C HIS A 300 41.44 3.66 4.34
N TRP A 301 40.44 3.28 5.15
CA TRP A 301 39.31 4.16 5.45
C TRP A 301 39.72 5.34 6.33
N THR A 302 40.73 5.18 7.18
CA THR A 302 41.31 6.31 7.91
C THR A 302 41.90 7.33 6.95
N GLY A 303 42.62 6.90 5.90
CA GLY A 303 43.13 7.82 4.88
C GLY A 303 42.04 8.45 3.99
N VAL A 304 40.95 7.73 3.72
CA VAL A 304 39.82 8.27 2.93
C VAL A 304 38.98 9.26 3.74
N MET A 305 38.74 8.96 5.01
CA MET A 305 37.87 9.74 5.89
C MET A 305 38.61 10.85 6.66
N ARG A 306 39.94 10.84 6.66
CA ARG A 306 40.73 11.98 7.12
C ARG A 306 40.85 13.01 6.00
N GLU A 307 40.58 14.27 6.35
CA GLU A 307 41.05 15.40 5.56
C GLU A 307 42.53 15.60 5.85
N ASP A 308 43.40 14.85 5.15
CA ASP A 308 44.84 15.09 5.22
C ASP A 308 45.24 16.42 4.52
N ASP A 309 44.34 16.98 3.71
CA ASP A 309 44.46 18.29 3.06
C ASP A 309 43.20 19.15 3.33
N PRO A 310 43.17 19.95 4.41
CA PRO A 310 42.05 20.85 4.71
C PRO A 310 41.94 21.99 3.69
N THR A 311 42.92 22.13 2.79
CA THR A 311 42.93 23.17 1.78
C THR A 311 42.13 22.74 0.55
N PRO A 312 41.04 23.44 0.20
CA PRO A 312 40.27 23.09 -0.99
C PRO A 312 41.17 23.14 -2.23
N PRO A 313 41.02 22.19 -3.18
CA PRO A 313 41.91 22.08 -4.32
C PRO A 313 42.02 23.44 -5.05
N ASN A 314 43.26 23.82 -5.38
CA ASN A 314 43.51 25.11 -6.02
C ASN A 314 42.73 25.26 -7.34
N ARG A 315 42.56 26.50 -7.81
CA ARG A 315 41.73 26.81 -9.00
C ARG A 315 42.18 26.04 -10.24
N ALA A 316 43.47 25.75 -10.38
CA ALA A 316 44.02 25.00 -11.50
C ALA A 316 43.61 23.52 -11.46
N THR A 317 43.70 22.88 -10.29
CA THR A 317 43.27 21.48 -10.08
C THR A 317 41.77 21.31 -10.29
N ARG A 318 40.94 22.23 -9.75
CA ARG A 318 39.49 22.24 -10.02
C ARG A 318 39.17 22.38 -11.51
N ARG A 319 39.84 23.29 -12.22
CA ARG A 319 39.69 23.45 -13.68
C ARG A 319 40.18 22.24 -14.47
N ARG A 320 41.21 21.52 -14.00
CA ARG A 320 41.68 20.29 -14.62
C ARG A 320 40.66 19.17 -14.48
N PHE A 321 40.07 19.01 -13.28
CA PHE A 321 38.99 18.05 -13.04
C PHE A 321 37.74 18.36 -13.89
N LEU A 322 37.28 19.61 -13.91
CA LEU A 322 36.12 20.01 -14.72
C LEU A 322 36.37 19.84 -16.22
N ARG A 323 37.62 19.84 -16.70
CA ARG A 323 37.97 19.54 -18.10
C ARG A 323 37.81 18.06 -18.46
N VAL A 324 37.76 17.15 -17.48
CA VAL A 324 37.46 15.72 -17.71
C VAL A 324 35.99 15.53 -18.07
N LEU A 325 35.11 16.44 -17.62
CA LEU A 325 33.69 16.44 -17.95
C LEU A 325 33.50 16.95 -19.38
N ARG A 326 33.50 16.02 -20.35
CA ARG A 326 33.36 16.32 -21.78
C ARG A 326 31.92 16.67 -22.19
N ARG A 327 30.92 16.22 -21.42
CA ARG A 327 29.51 16.51 -21.69
C ARG A 327 29.11 17.81 -21.00
N LYS A 328 28.60 18.74 -21.78
CA LYS A 328 27.94 19.95 -21.31
C LYS A 328 26.46 19.83 -21.65
N LEU A 329 25.60 20.40 -20.82
CA LEU A 329 24.19 20.60 -21.17
C LEU A 329 24.13 21.49 -22.41
N THR A 330 23.19 21.19 -23.31
CA THR A 330 22.86 22.10 -24.41
C THR A 330 22.28 23.40 -23.83
N VAL A 331 22.23 24.45 -24.64
CA VAL A 331 21.62 25.72 -24.19
C VAL A 331 20.13 25.49 -23.92
N GLU A 332 19.51 24.65 -24.71
CA GLU A 332 18.12 24.21 -24.61
C GLU A 332 17.88 23.46 -23.30
N ASP A 333 18.69 22.44 -22.98
CA ASP A 333 18.59 21.68 -21.73
C ASP A 333 18.84 22.57 -20.51
N LYS A 334 19.80 23.50 -20.62
CA LYS A 334 20.10 24.44 -19.55
C LYS A 334 18.93 25.38 -19.30
N ASN A 335 18.33 25.93 -20.35
CA ASN A 335 17.17 26.80 -20.24
C ASN A 335 15.98 26.05 -19.66
N ALA A 336 15.70 24.82 -20.15
CA ALA A 336 14.65 23.97 -19.60
C ALA A 336 14.87 23.62 -18.11
N LEU A 337 16.12 23.42 -17.67
CA LEU A 337 16.48 23.19 -16.27
C LEU A 337 16.38 24.44 -15.38
N GLU A 338 16.42 25.63 -15.98
CA GLU A 338 16.28 26.92 -15.31
C GLU A 338 14.83 27.40 -15.26
N GLU A 339 13.92 26.76 -16.00
CA GLU A 339 12.48 27.05 -15.97
C GLU A 339 11.84 26.78 -14.60
N ASN A 340 10.76 27.52 -14.35
CA ASN A 340 9.96 27.36 -13.15
C ASN A 340 9.13 26.08 -13.22
N VAL A 341 9.40 25.13 -12.30
CA VAL A 341 8.57 23.92 -12.14
C VAL A 341 7.08 24.30 -12.08
N THR A 342 6.23 23.69 -12.90
CA THR A 342 4.79 23.95 -12.96
C THR A 342 4.02 22.99 -12.05
N GLY A 343 2.71 23.23 -11.89
CA GLY A 343 1.83 22.28 -11.18
C GLY A 343 1.65 20.99 -11.98
N THR A 344 1.61 21.11 -13.31
CA THR A 344 1.57 19.98 -14.25
C THR A 344 2.81 19.09 -14.09
N ASP A 345 4.01 19.70 -13.99
CA ASP A 345 5.25 18.92 -13.76
C ASP A 345 5.21 18.12 -12.46
N LEU A 346 4.58 18.67 -11.41
CA LEU A 346 4.43 18.01 -10.12
C LEU A 346 3.39 16.88 -10.19
N GLN A 347 2.27 17.10 -10.85
CA GLN A 347 1.25 16.08 -11.07
C GLN A 347 1.82 14.89 -11.86
N THR A 348 2.41 15.13 -13.02
CA THR A 348 3.04 14.09 -13.86
C THR A 348 4.15 13.37 -13.09
N SER A 349 4.85 14.08 -12.22
CA SER A 349 5.84 13.45 -11.35
C SER A 349 5.23 12.49 -10.34
N ILE A 350 4.11 12.85 -9.69
CA ILE A 350 3.39 11.98 -8.75
C ILE A 350 2.86 10.74 -9.49
N GLU A 351 2.24 10.91 -10.65
CA GLU A 351 1.70 9.82 -11.47
C GLU A 351 2.79 8.79 -11.82
N THR A 352 3.99 9.26 -12.14
CA THR A 352 5.10 8.41 -12.61
C THR A 352 6.04 7.91 -11.51
N MET A 353 5.75 8.17 -10.23
CA MET A 353 6.52 7.60 -9.12
C MET A 353 6.29 6.09 -9.02
N ALA A 354 7.31 5.33 -8.63
CA ALA A 354 7.12 3.91 -8.37
C ALA A 354 6.35 3.72 -7.04
N PRO A 355 5.16 3.09 -7.05
CA PRO A 355 4.19 3.14 -5.95
C PRO A 355 4.71 2.56 -4.62
N HIS A 356 5.47 1.46 -4.69
CA HIS A 356 5.95 0.70 -3.54
C HIS A 356 7.40 1.03 -3.16
N ARG A 357 7.91 2.19 -3.57
CA ARG A 357 9.24 2.64 -3.15
C ARG A 357 9.18 3.27 -1.75
N THR A 358 10.35 3.28 -1.14
CA THR A 358 10.65 3.85 0.17
C THR A 358 9.94 5.21 0.37
N PRO A 359 9.08 5.33 1.39
CA PRO A 359 8.36 6.56 1.70
C PRO A 359 9.26 7.78 1.88
N GLY A 360 8.70 8.96 1.61
CA GLY A 360 9.40 10.23 1.81
C GLY A 360 9.68 10.54 3.29
N PRO A 361 10.38 11.64 3.60
CA PRO A 361 10.63 12.08 4.99
C PRO A 361 9.36 12.44 5.77
N ASP A 362 8.21 12.50 5.11
CA ASP A 362 6.89 12.59 5.70
C ASP A 362 6.17 11.25 5.86
N GLY A 363 6.87 10.12 5.73
CA GLY A 363 6.38 8.78 6.05
C GLY A 363 5.22 8.29 5.16
N PHE A 364 4.88 8.99 4.08
CA PHE A 364 3.90 8.53 3.10
C PHE A 364 4.64 7.96 1.88
N SER A 365 4.19 6.79 1.42
CA SER A 365 4.64 6.18 0.17
C SER A 365 4.14 6.97 -1.03
N ALA A 366 4.69 6.67 -2.21
CA ALA A 366 4.24 7.29 -3.45
C ALA A 366 2.75 7.01 -3.73
N CYS A 367 2.28 5.80 -3.42
CA CYS A 367 0.89 5.41 -3.66
C CYS A 367 -0.12 6.28 -2.92
N PHE A 368 0.22 6.85 -1.75
CA PHE A 368 -0.65 7.80 -1.04
C PHE A 368 -0.94 9.06 -1.87
N TYR A 369 0.07 9.60 -2.55
CA TYR A 369 -0.09 10.79 -3.39
C TYR A 369 -0.69 10.47 -4.76
N GLN A 370 -0.51 9.23 -5.22
CA GLN A 370 -1.09 8.75 -6.48
C GLN A 370 -2.60 8.52 -6.41
N VAL A 371 -3.21 8.55 -5.21
CA VAL A 371 -4.66 8.51 -5.04
C VAL A 371 -5.34 9.67 -5.77
N ALA A 372 -4.72 10.86 -5.76
CA ALA A 372 -5.25 12.02 -6.49
C ALA A 372 -4.15 12.99 -6.92
N PRO A 373 -3.42 12.67 -8.00
CA PRO A 373 -2.29 13.48 -8.47
C PRO A 373 -2.69 14.92 -8.82
N ALA A 374 -3.89 15.10 -9.39
CA ALA A 374 -4.45 16.41 -9.73
C ALA A 374 -4.75 17.29 -8.49
N VAL A 375 -4.99 16.67 -7.33
CA VAL A 375 -5.21 17.37 -6.05
C VAL A 375 -3.88 17.68 -5.36
N PHE A 376 -2.89 16.79 -5.49
CA PHE A 376 -1.58 16.98 -4.84
C PHE A 376 -0.53 17.72 -5.69
N GLY A 377 -0.81 17.96 -6.97
CA GLY A 377 0.03 18.65 -7.95
C GLY A 377 -0.05 20.19 -8.04
N PRO A 378 -1.16 20.87 -7.69
CA PRO A 378 -1.28 22.33 -7.85
C PRO A 378 -0.23 23.15 -7.08
N LYS A 379 0.08 24.34 -7.62
CA LYS A 379 1.14 25.26 -7.14
C LYS A 379 0.98 25.71 -5.68
N ASP A 380 -0.24 25.68 -5.13
CA ASP A 380 -0.56 26.12 -3.76
C ASP A 380 0.16 25.29 -2.68
N LEU A 381 0.57 24.05 -3.00
CA LEU A 381 1.36 23.18 -2.11
C LEU A 381 2.88 23.38 -2.25
N LYS A 382 3.32 24.20 -3.20
CA LYS A 382 4.74 24.40 -3.56
C LYS A 382 5.47 25.35 -2.61
N GLU A 383 4.77 26.32 -2.02
CA GLU A 383 5.31 27.20 -0.97
C GLU A 383 5.49 26.48 0.37
N ILE A 384 4.67 25.45 0.61
CA ILE A 384 4.66 24.66 1.84
C ILE A 384 5.75 23.56 1.84
N ARG A 385 6.15 23.09 0.65
CA ARG A 385 7.15 22.03 0.48
C ARG A 385 8.53 22.68 0.30
N GLY A 386 9.24 22.83 1.42
CA GLY A 386 10.53 23.52 1.53
C GLY A 386 11.61 23.12 0.51
N ARG A 387 12.66 23.97 0.44
CA ARG A 387 13.77 24.02 -0.54
C ARG A 387 14.43 22.69 -0.98
N LYS A 388 14.22 21.56 -0.29
CA LYS A 388 14.85 20.25 -0.59
C LYS A 388 14.29 19.52 -1.82
N LEU A 389 13.01 19.69 -2.19
CA LEU A 389 12.46 19.04 -3.39
C LEU A 389 13.07 19.58 -4.71
N ARG A 390 13.58 20.82 -4.71
CA ARG A 390 14.30 21.39 -5.86
C ARG A 390 15.56 20.60 -6.23
N GLN A 391 16.18 19.91 -5.27
CA GLN A 391 17.34 19.04 -5.53
C GLN A 391 16.95 17.67 -6.09
N CYS A 392 15.81 17.11 -5.67
CA CYS A 392 15.33 15.81 -6.16
C CYS A 392 14.81 15.90 -7.61
N PHE A 393 14.11 16.98 -7.98
CA PHE A 393 13.62 17.17 -9.35
C PHE A 393 14.75 17.43 -10.36
N ARG A 394 15.82 18.15 -9.96
CA ARG A 394 17.03 18.33 -10.79
C ARG A 394 17.76 17.01 -11.12
N ARG A 395 17.55 15.94 -10.34
CA ARG A 395 18.14 14.61 -10.63
C ARG A 395 17.41 13.86 -11.76
N ARG A 396 16.16 14.20 -12.09
CA ARG A 396 15.38 13.46 -13.09
C ARG A 396 15.68 13.90 -14.52
N ALA A 397 15.92 15.18 -14.75
CA ALA A 397 16.44 15.71 -16.02
C ALA A 397 17.86 15.19 -16.35
N MET A 398 18.60 14.64 -15.38
CA MET A 398 19.87 13.95 -15.64
C MET A 398 19.71 12.48 -16.07
N ARG A 399 18.53 11.86 -15.90
CA ARG A 399 18.29 10.43 -16.24
C ARG A 399 17.91 10.19 -17.71
N SER A 400 17.45 11.21 -18.43
CA SER A 400 17.19 11.17 -19.87
C SER A 400 18.46 11.27 -20.72
N ILE A 401 19.62 11.50 -20.10
CA ILE A 401 20.93 11.50 -20.76
C ILE A 401 21.51 10.08 -20.68
N PRO A 402 21.76 9.39 -21.82
CA PRO A 402 22.28 8.03 -21.79
C PRO A 402 23.67 8.02 -21.15
N LEU A 403 23.79 7.42 -19.95
CA LEU A 403 25.07 7.25 -19.27
C LEU A 403 25.88 6.18 -20.01
N PRO A 404 27.19 6.39 -20.27
CA PRO A 404 28.03 5.32 -20.75
C PRO A 404 28.16 4.24 -19.68
N THR A 405 28.32 3.00 -20.12
CA THR A 405 28.67 1.86 -19.27
C THR A 405 29.88 2.22 -18.38
N PRO A 406 29.81 1.98 -17.06
CA PRO A 406 30.93 2.28 -16.18
C PRO A 406 32.12 1.43 -16.62
N ARG A 407 33.29 2.06 -16.81
CA ARG A 407 34.54 1.31 -16.89
C ARG A 407 34.76 0.62 -15.55
N PRO A 408 35.24 -0.64 -15.54
CA PRO A 408 35.51 -1.34 -14.30
C PRO A 408 36.48 -0.53 -13.44
N LEU A 409 36.13 -0.39 -12.15
CA LEU A 409 37.06 0.13 -11.15
C LEU A 409 38.27 -0.83 -11.08
N PRO A 410 39.49 -0.34 -10.83
CA PRO A 410 40.70 -1.15 -10.77
C PRO A 410 40.72 -2.18 -9.61
N TRP A 411 39.64 -2.29 -8.82
CA TRP A 411 39.55 -3.19 -7.68
C TRP A 411 38.18 -3.88 -7.67
N THR A 412 38.17 -5.18 -7.87
CA THR A 412 37.00 -6.06 -7.74
C THR A 412 37.07 -6.81 -6.41
N TYR A 413 35.99 -6.75 -5.63
CA TYR A 413 35.75 -7.71 -4.55
C TYR A 413 35.26 -9.00 -5.20
N VAL A 414 36.01 -10.07 -5.02
CA VAL A 414 35.58 -11.41 -5.43
C VAL A 414 34.70 -11.96 -4.33
N TYR A 415 33.39 -11.80 -4.48
CA TYR A 415 32.42 -12.71 -3.86
C TYR A 415 32.13 -13.83 -4.87
N PRO A 416 31.91 -15.08 -4.42
CA PRO A 416 31.53 -16.16 -5.31
C PRO A 416 30.24 -15.86 -6.09
#